data_AF-A0A4R3TW57-F1
#
_entry.id   AF-A0A4R3TW57-F1
#
_cell.length_a   1.000
_cell.length_b   1.000
_cell.length_c   1.000
_cell.angle_alpha   90.00
_cell.angle_beta   90.00
_cell.angle_gamma   90.00
#
_symmetry.space_group_name_H-M   'P 1'
#
loop_
_entity.id
_entity.type
_entity.pdbx_description
1 polymer ?
#
loop_
_entity_poly.entity_id
_entity_poly.type
_entity_poly.pdbx_seq_one_letter_code
_entity_poly.pdbx_strand_id
1 'polypeptide(L)'
;MRTQKDYPMYRHVRRICLLLGVISGVGTSSALAADADHGADLAKRWCASCHVVANGQTQASADVPSFASVARRPDFSPERLAFFLLDPHPKMPNFPLSRSEAADIAAYISSLR
;
A
#
# COMPACT_ATOMS: atom_id res chain seq x y z
N MET A 1 -77.25 13.85 31.63
CA MET A 1 -77.43 14.54 30.33
C MET A 1 -76.04 14.80 29.75
N ARG A 2 -75.57 13.96 28.82
CA ARG A 2 -74.19 13.96 28.30
C ARG A 2 -74.19 14.72 26.97
N THR A 3 -73.54 15.88 26.92
CA THR A 3 -73.48 16.75 25.74
C THR A 3 -72.53 16.16 24.70
N GLN A 4 -73.08 15.80 23.54
CA GLN A 4 -72.35 15.47 22.31
C GLN A 4 -71.61 16.74 21.84
N LYS A 5 -70.29 16.66 21.70
CA LYS A 5 -69.49 17.67 20.99
C LYS A 5 -68.79 16.95 19.86
N ASP A 6 -69.18 17.29 18.64
CA ASP A 6 -68.71 16.72 17.40
C ASP A 6 -67.17 16.79 17.30
N TYR A 7 -66.53 15.64 17.07
CA TYR A 7 -65.11 15.57 16.77
C TYR A 7 -64.93 15.53 15.25
N PRO A 8 -64.23 16.50 14.64
CA PRO A 8 -64.03 16.53 13.21
C PRO A 8 -63.16 15.36 12.75
N MET A 9 -63.69 14.66 11.73
CA MET A 9 -62.99 13.80 10.79
C MET A 9 -61.68 14.44 10.29
N TYR A 10 -60.53 14.02 10.81
CA TYR A 10 -59.26 14.07 10.08
C TYR A 10 -58.48 12.77 10.29
N ARG A 11 -59.13 11.71 9.83
CA ARG A 11 -58.50 10.44 9.44
C ARG A 11 -57.63 10.73 8.23
N HIS A 12 -56.37 10.28 8.27
CA HIS A 12 -55.35 10.42 7.22
C HIS A 12 -54.77 11.85 7.18
N VAL A 13 -53.48 12.08 7.38
CA VAL A 13 -52.42 11.56 6.51
C VAL A 13 -51.12 11.43 7.31
N ARG A 14 -50.62 10.19 7.34
CA ARG A 14 -49.21 9.80 7.42
C ARG A 14 -48.23 10.95 7.12
N ARG A 15 -47.60 11.52 8.14
CA ARG A 15 -46.36 12.27 7.95
C ARG A 15 -45.36 11.83 9.00
N ILE A 16 -44.83 10.63 8.76
CA ILE A 16 -43.61 10.11 9.37
C ILE A 16 -42.49 11.06 8.92
N CYS A 17 -42.14 12.04 9.75
CA CYS A 17 -40.90 12.79 9.59
C CYS A 17 -39.76 11.96 10.18
N LEU A 18 -39.29 10.98 9.39
CA LEU A 18 -38.00 10.32 9.60
C LEU A 18 -36.90 11.37 9.35
N LEU A 19 -36.38 11.97 10.43
CA LEU A 19 -35.13 12.72 10.39
C LEU A 19 -33.99 11.71 10.21
N LEU A 20 -33.67 11.40 8.96
CA LEU A 20 -32.48 10.64 8.59
C LEU A 20 -31.24 11.52 8.84
N GLY A 21 -30.51 11.20 9.91
CA GLY A 21 -29.19 11.76 10.18
C GLY A 21 -28.22 11.36 9.09
N VAL A 22 -27.70 12.34 8.35
CA VAL A 22 -26.60 12.15 7.40
C VAL A 22 -25.31 12.16 8.22
N ILE A 23 -24.85 10.97 8.61
CA ILE A 23 -23.50 10.80 9.16
C ILE A 23 -22.55 10.69 7.96
N SER A 24 -21.96 11.81 7.55
CA SER A 24 -20.91 11.82 6.54
C SER A 24 -19.65 11.16 7.11
N GLY A 25 -19.48 9.86 6.85
CA GLY A 25 -18.24 9.14 7.13
C GLY A 25 -17.14 9.62 6.18
N VAL A 26 -16.20 10.42 6.69
CA VAL A 26 -14.94 10.70 5.99
C VAL A 26 -14.11 9.42 6.04
N GLY A 27 -14.10 8.67 4.94
CA GLY A 27 -13.21 7.52 4.79
C GLY A 27 -11.77 8.01 4.64
N THR A 28 -10.98 7.93 5.71
CA THR A 28 -9.52 8.03 5.59
C THR A 28 -9.02 6.78 4.88
N SER A 29 -8.55 6.92 3.64
CA SER A 29 -7.77 5.87 2.99
C SER A 29 -6.48 5.69 3.78
N SER A 30 -6.41 4.66 4.62
CA SER A 30 -5.17 4.22 5.24
C SER A 30 -4.25 3.72 4.13
N ALA A 31 -3.26 4.52 3.75
CA ALA A 31 -2.16 4.01 2.94
C ALA A 31 -1.47 2.91 3.77
N LEU A 32 -1.52 1.67 3.31
CA LEU A 32 -0.73 0.60 3.90
C LEU A 32 0.74 0.99 3.74
N ALA A 33 1.48 1.01 4.86
CA ALA A 33 2.91 1.19 4.82
C ALA A 33 3.55 0.00 4.07
N ALA A 34 4.68 0.26 3.40
CA ALA A 34 5.44 -0.80 2.75
C ALA A 34 5.96 -1.81 3.79
N ASP A 35 5.96 -3.09 3.42
CA ASP A 35 6.36 -4.21 4.26
C ASP A 35 7.79 -4.66 3.89
N ALA A 36 8.76 -4.29 4.73
CA ALA A 36 10.16 -4.61 4.49
C ALA A 36 10.47 -6.12 4.62
N ASP A 37 9.70 -6.87 5.42
CA ASP A 37 9.92 -8.31 5.59
C ASP A 37 9.44 -9.05 4.33
N HIS A 38 8.27 -8.68 3.81
CA HIS A 38 7.81 -9.15 2.51
C HIS A 38 8.79 -8.77 1.37
N GLY A 39 9.31 -7.54 1.41
CA GLY A 39 10.35 -7.06 0.49
C GLY A 39 11.62 -7.89 0.53
N ALA A 40 12.06 -8.32 1.72
CA ALA A 40 13.22 -9.19 1.89
C ALA A 40 13.02 -10.55 1.22
N ASP A 41 11.83 -11.12 1.33
CA ASP A 41 11.52 -12.43 0.74
C ASP A 41 11.41 -12.36 -0.79
N LEU A 42 10.82 -11.29 -1.32
CA LEU A 42 10.83 -11.01 -2.75
C LEU A 42 12.26 -10.81 -3.28
N ALA A 43 13.09 -10.05 -2.57
CA ALA A 43 14.48 -9.81 -2.94
C ALA A 43 15.30 -11.09 -3.02
N LYS A 44 15.17 -11.98 -2.02
CA LYS A 44 15.84 -13.29 -2.02
C LYS A 44 15.37 -14.16 -3.19
N ARG A 45 14.08 -14.12 -3.52
CA ARG A 45 13.51 -14.91 -4.62
C ARG A 45 13.97 -14.44 -5.99
N TRP A 46 13.94 -13.14 -6.24
CA TRP A 46 14.07 -12.58 -7.59
C TRP A 46 15.45 -11.98 -7.86
N CYS A 47 16.12 -11.42 -6.86
CA CYS A 47 17.30 -10.57 -7.08
C CYS A 47 18.61 -11.27 -6.70
N ALA A 48 18.55 -12.31 -5.86
CA ALA A 48 19.71 -12.99 -5.29
C ALA A 48 20.61 -13.73 -6.29
N SER A 49 20.15 -13.98 -7.52
CA SER A 49 20.99 -14.59 -8.56
C SER A 49 22.08 -13.64 -9.08
N CYS A 50 21.88 -12.33 -8.94
CA CYS A 50 22.77 -11.31 -9.48
C CYS A 50 23.29 -10.35 -8.40
N HIS A 51 22.46 -10.01 -7.41
CA HIS A 51 22.78 -9.07 -6.35
C HIS A 51 23.09 -9.79 -5.03
N VAL A 52 24.00 -9.20 -4.25
CA VAL A 52 24.07 -9.45 -2.80
C VAL A 52 22.92 -8.68 -2.14
N VAL A 53 21.85 -9.39 -1.77
CA VAL A 53 20.64 -8.87 -1.14
C VAL A 53 20.70 -8.94 0.39
N ALA A 54 21.48 -9.86 0.97
CA ALA A 54 21.63 -10.03 2.41
C ALA A 54 23.07 -10.41 2.81
N ASN A 55 23.40 -10.22 4.09
CA ASN A 55 24.70 -10.62 4.63
C ASN A 55 24.91 -12.14 4.51
N GLY A 56 26.15 -12.55 4.21
CA GLY A 56 26.53 -13.96 4.10
C GLY A 56 26.28 -14.61 2.74
N GLN A 57 25.76 -13.89 1.75
CA GLN A 57 25.72 -14.38 0.37
C GLN A 57 27.12 -14.37 -0.27
N THR A 58 27.51 -15.50 -0.84
CA THR A 58 28.82 -15.71 -1.47
C THR A 58 28.81 -15.62 -2.99
N GLN A 59 27.62 -15.47 -3.59
CA GLN A 59 27.43 -15.48 -5.03
C GLN A 59 26.68 -14.22 -5.47
N ALA A 60 27.30 -13.47 -6.37
CA ALA A 60 26.74 -12.30 -7.05
C ALA A 60 27.54 -12.05 -8.34
N SER A 61 26.96 -11.32 -9.28
CA SER A 61 27.70 -10.86 -10.46
C SER A 61 28.66 -9.73 -10.06
N ALA A 62 29.91 -9.78 -10.55
CA ALA A 62 30.98 -8.87 -10.12
C ALA A 62 30.66 -7.38 -10.32
N ASP A 63 29.89 -7.04 -11.36
CA ASP A 63 29.59 -5.66 -11.76
C ASP A 63 28.19 -5.17 -11.32
N VAL A 64 27.58 -5.84 -10.34
CA VAL A 64 26.22 -5.56 -9.89
C VAL A 64 26.25 -5.13 -8.42
N PRO A 65 25.65 -3.97 -8.06
CA PRO A 65 25.78 -3.44 -6.70
C PRO A 65 25.05 -4.32 -5.67
N SER A 66 25.59 -4.40 -4.46
CA SER A 66 24.87 -5.00 -3.34
C SER A 66 23.73 -4.08 -2.89
N PHE A 67 22.66 -4.64 -2.35
CA PHE A 67 21.54 -3.85 -1.83
C PHE A 67 22.00 -2.88 -0.73
N ALA A 68 22.90 -3.33 0.14
CA ALA A 68 23.49 -2.49 1.18
C ALA A 68 24.30 -1.32 0.58
N SER A 69 25.03 -1.52 -0.53
CA SER A 69 25.70 -0.41 -1.23
C SER A 69 24.74 0.57 -1.89
N VAL A 70 23.61 0.09 -2.43
CA VAL A 70 22.55 0.95 -2.99
C VAL A 70 21.92 1.79 -1.89
N ALA A 71 21.58 1.17 -0.76
CA ALA A 71 20.98 1.81 0.40
C ALA A 71 21.83 2.98 0.93
N ARG A 72 23.15 2.82 0.96
CA ARG A 72 24.11 3.82 1.46
C ARG A 72 24.42 4.96 0.48
N ARG A 73 23.88 4.95 -0.74
CA ARG A 73 24.08 6.07 -1.68
C ARG A 73 23.49 7.36 -1.11
N PRO A 74 24.17 8.51 -1.28
CA PRO A 74 23.69 9.80 -0.75
C PRO A 74 22.39 10.25 -1.43
N ASP A 75 22.12 9.81 -2.66
CA ASP A 75 20.95 10.14 -3.46
C ASP A 75 19.83 9.08 -3.41
N PHE A 76 19.95 8.09 -2.51
CA PHE A 76 18.98 7.01 -2.38
C PHE A 76 17.59 7.53 -1.96
N SER A 77 16.56 7.07 -2.68
CA SER A 77 15.15 7.30 -2.37
C SER A 77 14.39 5.97 -2.61
N PRO A 78 13.62 5.48 -1.61
CA PRO A 78 12.79 4.29 -1.78
C PRO A 78 11.79 4.44 -2.92
N GLU A 79 11.23 5.62 -3.11
CA GLU A 79 10.23 5.90 -4.14
C GLU A 79 10.86 5.78 -5.54
N ARG A 80 12.02 6.42 -5.76
CA ARG A 80 12.74 6.31 -7.05
C ARG A 80 13.15 4.87 -7.33
N LEU A 81 13.57 4.14 -6.31
CA LEU A 81 13.91 2.74 -6.44
C LEU A 81 12.69 1.88 -6.81
N ALA A 82 11.55 2.08 -6.15
CA ALA A 82 10.32 1.37 -6.48
C ALA A 82 9.88 1.66 -7.93
N PHE A 83 9.97 2.91 -8.41
CA PHE A 83 9.71 3.23 -9.81
C PHE A 83 10.68 2.55 -10.77
N PHE A 84 11.97 2.53 -10.43
CA PHE A 84 12.99 1.86 -11.23
C PHE A 84 12.73 0.35 -11.36
N LEU A 85 12.28 -0.32 -10.29
CA LEU A 85 11.96 -1.75 -10.33
C LEU A 85 10.77 -2.10 -11.25
N LEU A 86 9.92 -1.11 -11.56
CA LEU A 86 8.77 -1.26 -12.46
C LEU A 86 9.12 -0.94 -13.92
N ASP A 87 10.33 -0.47 -14.21
CA ASP A 87 10.82 -0.16 -15.56
C ASP A 87 11.83 -1.23 -16.01
N PRO A 88 11.43 -2.20 -16.85
CA PRO A 88 12.33 -3.25 -17.31
C PRO A 88 13.48 -2.68 -18.13
N HIS A 89 14.72 -3.13 -17.88
CA HIS A 89 15.87 -2.70 -18.65
C HIS A 89 16.84 -3.86 -18.96
N PRO A 90 17.68 -3.78 -20.01
CA PRO A 90 18.37 -4.94 -20.59
C PRO A 90 19.30 -5.75 -19.66
N LYS A 91 19.73 -5.16 -18.54
CA LYS A 91 20.62 -5.80 -17.55
C LYS A 91 19.87 -6.55 -16.44
N MET A 92 18.56 -6.36 -16.30
CA MET A 92 17.73 -7.01 -15.28
C MET A 92 16.56 -7.72 -15.95
N PRO A 93 16.25 -8.98 -15.60
CA PRO A 93 15.04 -9.64 -16.09
C PRO A 93 13.79 -8.84 -15.74
N ASN A 94 12.75 -8.96 -16.57
CA ASN A 94 11.45 -8.41 -16.22
C ASN A 94 10.80 -9.29 -15.14
N PHE A 95 10.72 -8.79 -13.92
CA PHE A 95 10.02 -9.46 -12.83
C PHE A 95 8.56 -9.01 -12.78
N PRO A 96 7.60 -9.92 -12.53
CA PRO A 96 6.18 -9.59 -12.48
C PRO A 96 5.81 -8.91 -11.14
N LEU A 97 6.46 -7.80 -10.81
CA LEU A 97 6.24 -7.05 -9.58
C LEU A 97 5.05 -6.10 -9.72
N SER A 98 4.16 -6.13 -8.75
CA SER A 98 3.17 -5.08 -8.53
C SER A 98 3.81 -3.83 -7.92
N ARG A 99 3.06 -2.73 -7.90
CA ARG A 99 3.52 -1.46 -7.30
C ARG A 99 3.79 -1.59 -5.80
N SER A 100 2.99 -2.39 -5.08
CA SER A 100 3.20 -2.63 -3.66
C SER A 100 4.44 -3.49 -3.42
N GLU A 101 4.64 -4.55 -4.20
CA GLU A 101 5.84 -5.39 -4.09
C GLU A 101 7.13 -4.62 -4.40
N ALA A 102 7.10 -3.71 -5.37
CA ALA A 102 8.23 -2.81 -5.64
C ALA A 102 8.50 -1.86 -4.46
N ALA A 103 7.45 -1.35 -3.80
CA ALA A 103 7.58 -0.52 -2.60
C ALA A 103 8.13 -1.31 -1.41
N ASP A 104 7.69 -2.56 -1.23
CA ASP A 104 8.17 -3.48 -0.19
C ASP A 104 9.68 -3.77 -0.37
N ILE A 105 10.11 -4.09 -1.59
CA ILE A 105 11.54 -4.28 -1.91
C ILE A 105 12.34 -3.00 -1.65
N ALA A 106 11.81 -1.84 -2.02
CA ALA A 106 12.49 -0.57 -1.76
C ALA A 106 12.60 -0.25 -0.26
N ALA A 107 11.57 -0.57 0.53
CA ALA A 107 11.57 -0.45 1.97
C ALA A 107 12.62 -1.39 2.60
N TYR A 108 12.70 -2.63 2.13
CA TYR A 108 13.76 -3.56 2.53
C TYR A 108 15.15 -3.02 2.22
N ILE A 109 15.41 -2.55 1.00
CA ILE A 109 16.73 -1.98 0.67
C ILE A 109 17.03 -0.78 1.57
N SER A 110 16.03 0.07 1.84
CA SER A 110 16.20 1.21 2.74
C SER A 110 16.60 0.80 4.17
N SER A 111 16.17 -0.36 4.65
CA SER A 111 16.48 -0.85 6.00
C SER A 111 17.90 -1.42 6.12
N LEU A 112 18.66 -1.54 5.03
CA LEU A 112 20.03 -2.09 5.00
C LEU A 112 21.15 -1.03 5.14
N ARG A 113 20.80 0.17 5.59
CA ARG A 113 21.76 1.27 5.80
C ARG A 113 22.66 1.03 7.00
#